data_AF-A0A523XSZ6-F1
#
_entry.id   AF-A0A523XSZ6-F1
#
_cell.length_a   1.000
_cell.length_b   1.000
_cell.length_c   1.000
_cell.angle_alpha   90.00
_cell.angle_beta   90.00
_cell.angle_gamma   90.00
#
_symmetry.space_group_name_H-M   'P 1'
#
loop_
_entity.id
_entity.type
_entity.pdbx_description
1 polymer ?
#
loop_
_entity_poly.entity_id
_entity_poly.type
_entity_poly.pdbx_seq_one_letter_code
_entity_poly.pdbx_strand_id
1 'polypeptide(L)'
;MAKHGTAAFFCFVFISLAILGIPGFGTSGMALAENEVFIIELEGPINPGTAMYVIRGLEKAAEQGAGLAILRLDTPGGLASSMRTIIKAILNSPIP
;
A
#
# COMPACT_ATOMS: atom_id res chain seq x y z
N MET A 1 31.31 42.29 46.58
CA MET A 1 29.90 42.43 46.17
C MET A 1 29.81 42.08 44.68
N ALA A 2 29.73 40.78 44.33
CA ALA A 2 29.50 40.25 42.96
C ALA A 2 29.66 38.71 42.98
N LYS A 3 28.63 37.98 43.45
CA LYS A 3 28.64 36.49 43.43
C LYS A 3 27.31 35.88 42.94
N HIS A 4 26.36 36.67 42.45
CA HIS A 4 24.99 36.21 42.14
C HIS A 4 24.67 36.09 40.63
N GLY A 5 25.56 36.51 39.73
CA GLY A 5 25.29 36.47 38.27
C GLY A 5 25.61 35.13 37.60
N THR A 6 26.62 34.40 38.07
CA THR A 6 27.14 33.20 37.38
C THR A 6 26.24 31.96 37.57
N ALA A 7 25.60 31.82 38.73
CA ALA A 7 24.70 30.69 39.02
C ALA A 7 23.37 30.78 38.25
N ALA A 8 22.83 31.99 38.07
CA ALA A 8 21.61 32.23 37.30
C ALA A 8 21.82 31.96 35.80
N PHE A 9 23.01 32.31 35.27
CA PHE A 9 23.38 32.03 33.88
C PHE A 9 23.56 30.52 33.63
N PHE A 10 24.17 29.80 34.57
CA PHE A 10 24.31 28.33 34.49
C PHE A 10 22.96 27.60 34.57
N CYS A 11 22.01 28.06 35.39
CA CYS A 11 20.64 27.52 35.43
C CYS A 11 19.89 27.77 34.12
N PHE A 12 20.03 28.95 33.50
CA PHE A 12 19.36 29.27 32.24
C PHE A 12 19.88 28.44 31.07
N VAL A 13 21.19 28.19 31.01
CA VAL A 13 21.80 27.33 29.98
C VAL A 13 21.41 25.86 30.15
N PHE A 14 21.31 25.37 31.39
CA PHE A 14 20.82 24.01 31.67
C PHE A 14 19.34 23.81 31.37
N ILE A 15 18.50 24.81 31.63
CA ILE A 15 17.07 24.77 31.30
C ILE A 15 16.84 24.84 29.78
N SER A 16 17.67 25.60 29.05
CA SER A 16 17.63 25.66 27.58
C SER A 16 18.09 24.35 26.92
N LEU A 17 19.09 23.67 27.49
CA LEU A 17 19.58 22.38 26.98
C LEU A 17 18.62 21.22 27.27
N ALA A 18 17.77 21.33 28.29
CA ALA A 18 16.73 20.34 28.60
C ALA A 18 15.52 20.41 27.65
N ILE A 19 15.30 21.53 26.96
CA ILE A 19 14.23 21.70 25.97
C ILE A 19 14.62 21.10 24.61
N LEU A 20 15.92 20.96 24.32
CA LEU A 20 16.43 20.33 23.09
C LEU A 20 16.41 18.79 23.13
N GLY A 21 16.03 18.20 24.27
CA GLY A 21 16.08 16.78 24.56
C GLY A 21 14.72 16.08 24.62
N ILE A 22 13.66 16.66 24.05
CA ILE A 22 12.42 15.91 23.77
C ILE A 22 12.60 15.28 22.39
N PRO A 23 12.98 14.00 22.25
CA PRO A 23 12.65 13.29 21.02
C PRO A 23 11.13 13.33 20.95
N GLY A 24 10.59 14.10 20.00
CA GLY A 24 9.17 14.25 19.78
C GLY A 24 8.52 12.87 19.86
N PHE A 25 7.78 12.64 20.95
CA PHE A 25 7.05 11.41 21.17
C PHE A 25 6.08 11.25 20.01
N GLY A 26 6.16 10.08 19.38
CA GLY A 26 5.72 9.85 18.02
C GLY A 26 4.27 10.24 17.77
N THR A 27 4.07 11.03 16.72
CA THR A 27 2.94 10.78 15.85
C THR A 27 3.51 9.98 14.68
N SER A 28 3.75 8.69 14.92
CA SER A 28 3.69 7.72 13.82
C SER A 28 2.25 7.80 13.34
N GLY A 29 1.98 8.75 12.43
CA GLY A 29 0.78 8.71 11.64
C GLY A 29 0.82 7.35 11.00
N MET A 30 -0.02 6.44 11.49
CA MET A 30 -0.38 5.25 10.75
C MET A 30 -0.99 5.82 9.48
N ALA A 31 -0.16 6.01 8.45
CA ALA A 31 -0.64 6.13 7.10
C ALA A 31 -1.45 4.85 6.92
N LEU A 32 -2.77 4.97 6.99
CA LEU A 32 -3.66 3.94 6.55
C LEU A 32 -3.18 3.67 5.13
N ALA A 33 -2.55 2.53 4.90
CA ALA A 33 -2.20 2.12 3.56
C ALA A 33 -3.52 2.19 2.79
N GLU A 34 -3.64 3.16 1.88
CA GLU A 34 -4.73 3.20 0.94
C GLU A 34 -4.55 1.96 0.09
N ASN A 35 -5.22 0.88 0.50
CA ASN A 35 -5.25 -0.36 -0.23
C ASN A 35 -6.06 -0.08 -1.50
N GLU A 36 -5.36 0.36 -2.53
CA GLU A 36 -5.96 0.63 -3.83
C GLU A 36 -6.65 -0.65 -4.34
N VAL A 37 -7.87 -0.48 -4.84
CA VAL A 37 -8.65 -1.56 -5.44
C VAL A 37 -8.40 -1.52 -6.93
N PHE A 38 -7.85 -2.60 -7.48
CA PHE A 38 -7.55 -2.71 -8.90
C PHE A 38 -8.70 -3.38 -9.64
N ILE A 39 -9.27 -2.71 -10.64
CA ILE A 39 -10.40 -3.26 -11.41
C ILE A 39 -9.91 -3.77 -12.77
N ILE A 40 -10.21 -5.04 -13.06
CA ILE A 40 -9.94 -5.68 -14.36
C ILE A 40 -11.29 -5.86 -15.06
N GLU A 41 -11.46 -5.26 -16.23
CA GLU A 41 -12.71 -5.30 -16.98
C GLU A 41 -12.61 -6.32 -18.11
N LEU A 42 -13.47 -7.34 -18.09
CA LEU A 42 -13.53 -8.31 -19.17
C LEU A 42 -14.95 -8.36 -19.73
N GLU A 43 -15.07 -7.84 -20.94
CA GLU A 43 -16.29 -7.84 -21.72
C GLU A 43 -16.12 -8.71 -22.97
N GLY A 44 -17.12 -9.53 -23.27
CA GLY A 44 -17.15 -10.38 -24.45
C GLY A 44 -16.57 -11.80 -24.24
N PRO A 45 -16.21 -12.51 -25.33
CA PRO A 45 -15.89 -13.93 -25.26
C PRO A 45 -14.59 -14.27 -24.50
N ILE A 46 -14.60 -15.40 -23.80
CA ILE A 46 -13.40 -15.95 -23.16
C ILE A 46 -12.57 -16.73 -24.19
N ASN A 47 -11.37 -16.21 -24.49
CA ASN A 47 -10.44 -16.74 -25.46
C ASN A 47 -8.99 -16.62 -24.94
N PRO A 48 -7.95 -17.09 -25.67
CA PRO A 48 -6.58 -17.01 -25.19
C PRO A 48 -6.08 -15.57 -24.95
N GLY A 49 -6.55 -14.61 -25.74
CA GLY A 49 -6.21 -13.20 -25.58
C GLY A 49 -6.79 -12.58 -24.31
N THR A 50 -8.08 -12.80 -24.04
CA THR A 50 -8.73 -12.29 -22.82
C THR A 50 -8.20 -12.97 -21.56
N ALA A 51 -7.79 -14.25 -21.63
CA ALA A 51 -7.07 -14.90 -20.54
C ALA A 51 -5.73 -14.23 -20.21
N MET A 52 -4.93 -13.88 -21.22
CA MET A 52 -3.67 -13.15 -21.01
C MET A 52 -3.89 -11.74 -20.48
N TYR A 53 -4.97 -11.08 -20.90
CA TYR A 53 -5.35 -9.78 -20.35
C TYR A 53 -5.61 -9.85 -18.84
N VAL A 54 -6.38 -10.85 -18.38
CA VAL A 54 -6.65 -11.03 -16.94
C VAL A 54 -5.39 -11.33 -16.16
N ILE A 55 -4.53 -12.23 -16.67
CA ILE A 55 -3.26 -12.56 -16.01
C ILE A 55 -2.41 -11.31 -15.80
N ARG A 56 -2.22 -10.50 -16.85
CA ARG A 56 -1.46 -9.26 -16.78
C ARG A 56 -2.10 -8.23 -15.84
N GLY A 57 -3.43 -8.21 -15.78
CA GLY A 57 -4.16 -7.36 -14.84
C GLY A 57 -3.86 -7.73 -13.39
N LEU A 58 -3.86 -9.03 -13.07
CA LEU A 58 -3.52 -9.52 -11.73
C LEU A 58 -2.05 -9.28 -11.37
N GLU A 59 -1.13 -9.51 -12.32
CA GLU A 59 0.30 -9.21 -12.14
C GLU A 59 0.51 -7.72 -11.84
N LYS A 60 -0.11 -6.84 -12.63
CA LYS A 60 -0.02 -5.40 -12.44
C LYS A 60 -0.60 -4.94 -11.10
N ALA A 61 -1.73 -5.52 -10.69
CA ALA A 61 -2.33 -5.23 -9.38
C ALA A 61 -1.39 -5.62 -8.23
N ALA A 62 -0.72 -6.77 -8.33
CA ALA A 62 0.26 -7.21 -7.35
C ALA A 62 1.51 -6.30 -7.34
N GLU A 63 2.04 -5.94 -8.51
CA GLU A 63 3.18 -5.02 -8.66
C GLU A 63 2.89 -3.63 -8.06
N GLN A 64 1.64 -3.17 -8.15
CA GLN A 64 1.20 -1.90 -7.59
C GLN A 64 0.90 -1.97 -6.09
N GLY A 65 0.98 -3.14 -5.47
CA GLY A 65 0.65 -3.32 -4.06
C GLY A 65 -0.84 -3.11 -3.77
N ALA A 66 -1.72 -3.40 -4.75
CA ALA A 66 -3.15 -3.30 -4.57
C ALA A 66 -3.62 -4.22 -3.44
N GLY A 67 -4.56 -3.74 -2.61
CA GLY A 67 -5.11 -4.55 -1.52
C GLY A 67 -6.16 -5.56 -1.97
N LEU A 68 -6.72 -5.37 -3.17
CA LEU A 68 -7.79 -6.21 -3.74
C LEU A 68 -7.81 -6.03 -5.27
N ALA A 69 -7.99 -7.12 -6.01
CA ALA A 69 -8.34 -7.09 -7.43
C ALA A 69 -9.81 -7.49 -7.64
N ILE A 70 -10.56 -6.66 -8.37
CA ILE A 70 -11.95 -6.96 -8.78
C ILE A 70 -11.95 -7.28 -10.27
N LEU A 71 -12.21 -8.54 -10.61
CA LEU A 71 -12.45 -8.96 -11.98
C LEU A 71 -13.94 -8.82 -12.31
N ARG A 72 -14.30 -7.80 -13.10
CA ARG A 72 -15.67 -7.58 -13.57
C ARG A 72 -15.88 -8.34 -14.88
N LEU A 73 -16.83 -9.28 -14.86
CA LEU A 73 -17.08 -10.21 -15.96
C LEU A 73 -18.44 -9.93 -16.59
N ASP A 74 -18.43 -9.55 -17.87
CA ASP A 74 -19.62 -9.59 -18.74
C ASP A 74 -19.28 -10.46 -19.96
N THR A 75 -19.64 -11.74 -19.88
CA THR A 75 -19.24 -12.71 -20.91
C THR A 75 -20.40 -13.64 -21.29
N PRO A 76 -20.57 -13.97 -22.57
CA PRO A 76 -21.44 -15.06 -23.00
C PRO A 76 -20.81 -16.45 -22.78
N GLY A 77 -19.56 -16.52 -22.28
CA GLY A 77 -18.77 -17.74 -22.15
C GLY A 77 -17.63 -17.83 -23.17
N GLY A 78 -17.12 -19.03 -23.42
CA GLY A 78 -16.03 -19.25 -24.37
C GLY A 78 -15.26 -20.55 -24.12
N LEU A 79 -13.96 -20.52 -24.37
CA LEU A 79 -13.11 -21.71 -24.28
C LEU A 79 -12.87 -22.13 -22.84
N ALA A 80 -13.20 -23.39 -22.52
CA ALA A 80 -12.95 -23.96 -21.20
C ALA A 80 -11.44 -24.01 -20.83
N SER A 81 -10.55 -24.14 -21.82
CA SER A 81 -9.10 -24.05 -21.61
C SER A 81 -8.68 -22.67 -21.12
N SER A 82 -9.14 -21.61 -21.79
CA SER A 82 -8.91 -20.22 -21.39
C SER A 82 -9.48 -19.91 -20.00
N MET A 83 -10.69 -20.42 -19.69
CA MET A 83 -11.27 -20.26 -18.35
C MET A 83 -10.44 -20.98 -17.28
N ARG A 84 -9.97 -22.21 -17.53
CA ARG A 84 -9.08 -22.92 -16.60
C ARG A 84 -7.76 -22.17 -16.37
N THR A 85 -7.23 -21.52 -17.40
CA THR A 85 -6.05 -20.66 -17.27
C THR A 85 -6.33 -19.47 -16.35
N ILE A 86 -7.46 -18.77 -16.52
CA ILE A 86 -7.87 -17.67 -15.64
C ILE A 86 -8.05 -18.15 -14.19
N ILE A 87 -8.75 -19.26 -13.97
CA ILE A 87 -8.95 -19.82 -12.61
C ILE A 87 -7.62 -20.13 -11.94
N LYS A 88 -6.66 -20.74 -12.64
CA LYS A 88 -5.33 -21.01 -12.09
C LYS A 88 -4.57 -19.73 -11.75
N ALA A 89 -4.71 -18.68 -12.56
CA ALA A 89 -4.09 -17.39 -12.28
C ALA A 89 -4.66 -16.76 -10.99
N ILE A 90 -5.99 -16.78 -10.84
CA ILE A 90 -6.67 -16.29 -9.63
C ILE A 90 -6.24 -17.07 -8.39
N LEU A 91 -6.24 -18.40 -8.45
CA LEU A 91 -5.85 -19.25 -7.31
C LEU A 91 -4.38 -19.10 -6.90
N ASN A 92 -3.52 -18.69 -7.82
CA ASN A 92 -2.10 -18.42 -7.57
C ASN A 92 -1.82 -16.94 -7.26
N SER A 93 -2.85 -16.08 -7.25
CA SER A 93 -2.69 -14.64 -7.04
C SER A 93 -2.15 -14.37 -5.62
N PRO A 94 -1.12 -13.52 -5.47
CA PRO A 94 -0.65 -13.08 -4.16
C PRO A 94 -1.56 -12.02 -3.52
N ILE A 95 -2.51 -11.49 -4.30
CA ILE A 95 -3.52 -10.51 -3.86
C ILE A 95 -4.92 -11.14 -3.91
N PRO A 96 -5.83 -10.76 -3.00
CA PRO A 96 -7.23 -11.20 -3.02
C PRO A 96 -7.98 -10.80 -4.29
#